data_AF-A0A845ZW91-F1
#
_entry.id   AF-A0A845ZW91-F1
#
_cell.length_a   1.000
_cell.length_b   1.000
_cell.length_c   1.000
_cell.angle_alpha   90.00
_cell.angle_beta   90.00
_cell.angle_gamma   90.00
#
_symmetry.space_group_name_H-M   'P 1'
#
loop_
_entity.id
_entity.type
_entity.pdbx_description
1 polymer ?
#
loop_
_entity_poly.entity_id
_entity_poly.type
_entity_poly.pdbx_seq_one_letter_code
_entity_poly.pdbx_strand_id
1 'polypeptide(L)'
;MEPFSFLASLELSKIASPLLGTVAGEAGKRIVKALTKSDVEKAIKAGEDAVKEWEKQLEPSQLLFFHAPPDGLHGVKSFLQGYFTNSAVLEQLHKPLINQGKPDRDILIRVFQQQAETHNIKLNQDSLKPWIERFVNAYFQHTVTYLKFQVAKQDYCEQL
;
A
#
# COMPACT_ATOMS: atom_id res chain seq x y z
N MET A 1 0.16 -19.33 17.84
CA MET A 1 1.13 -18.72 16.91
C MET A 1 0.78 -17.25 16.85
N GLU A 2 1.69 -16.38 17.28
CA GLU A 2 1.54 -14.93 17.08
C GLU A 2 1.35 -14.66 15.58
N PRO A 3 0.41 -13.79 15.16
CA PRO A 3 0.33 -13.40 13.76
C PRO A 3 1.63 -12.68 13.42
N PHE A 4 2.51 -13.38 12.70
CA PHE A 4 3.76 -12.82 12.21
C PHE A 4 3.42 -11.55 11.44
N SER A 5 3.79 -10.41 12.01
CA SER A 5 3.58 -9.10 11.42
C SER A 5 4.58 -8.91 10.28
N PHE A 6 4.37 -9.62 9.16
CA PHE A 6 5.24 -9.60 7.98
C PHE A 6 5.48 -8.17 7.47
N LEU A 7 4.48 -7.30 7.61
CA LEU A 7 4.57 -5.87 7.28
C LEU A 7 5.43 -5.05 8.25
N ALA A 8 5.50 -5.41 9.55
CA ALA A 8 6.35 -4.69 10.51
C ALA A 8 7.83 -4.98 10.30
N SER A 9 8.15 -6.08 9.61
CA SER A 9 9.51 -6.39 9.18
C SER A 9 9.94 -5.60 7.93
N LEU A 10 8.98 -4.92 7.29
CA LEU A 10 9.22 -4.05 6.16
C LEU A 10 9.67 -2.69 6.72
N GLU A 11 10.93 -2.35 6.48
CA GLU A 11 11.46 -1.02 6.77
C GLU A 11 10.64 0.02 5.99
N LEU A 12 9.66 0.67 6.62
CA LEU A 12 8.76 1.67 5.98
C LEU A 12 9.55 2.73 5.20
N SER A 13 10.73 3.08 5.70
CA SER A 13 11.70 3.97 5.09
C SER A 13 12.15 3.53 3.67
N LYS A 14 12.21 2.22 3.41
CA LYS A 14 12.56 1.66 2.09
C LYS A 14 11.44 1.76 1.06
N ILE A 15 10.18 1.90 1.49
CA ILE A 15 9.06 2.19 0.59
C ILE A 15 8.88 3.70 0.42
N ALA A 16 8.97 4.46 1.52
CA ALA A 16 8.76 5.90 1.51
C ALA A 16 9.78 6.63 0.64
N SER A 17 11.04 6.18 0.61
CA SER A 17 12.10 6.87 -0.15
C SER A 17 11.86 6.84 -1.67
N PRO A 18 11.57 5.69 -2.30
CA PRO A 18 11.16 5.64 -3.71
C PRO A 18 9.91 6.46 -4.05
N LEU A 19 8.93 6.52 -3.14
CA LEU A 19 7.71 7.33 -3.32
C LEU A 19 8.00 8.85 -3.31
N LEU A 20 9.02 9.29 -2.56
CA LEU A 20 9.47 10.68 -2.59
C LEU A 20 10.36 10.99 -3.81
N GLY A 21 11.06 9.98 -4.32
CA GLY A 21 12.00 10.11 -5.46
C GLY A 21 11.35 10.04 -6.84
N THR A 22 10.07 9.68 -6.95
CA THR A 22 9.35 9.52 -8.22
C THR A 22 8.91 10.88 -8.79
N VAL A 23 9.86 11.60 -9.40
CA VAL A 23 9.63 12.94 -9.95
C VAL A 23 9.46 12.91 -11.46
N ALA A 24 8.23 13.09 -11.96
CA ALA A 24 7.97 13.46 -13.35
C ALA A 24 7.62 14.97 -13.40
N GLY A 25 8.59 15.82 -13.74
CA GLY A 25 8.38 17.24 -14.10
C GLY A 25 8.41 18.27 -12.95
N GLU A 26 8.43 19.56 -13.33
CA GLU A 26 8.55 20.71 -12.42
C GLU A 26 7.33 20.91 -11.50
N ALA A 27 6.13 20.52 -11.94
CA ALA A 27 4.94 20.48 -11.09
C ALA A 27 5.08 19.42 -9.99
N GLY A 28 5.62 18.24 -10.33
CA GLY A 28 5.96 17.18 -9.37
C GLY A 28 6.99 17.65 -8.34
N LYS A 29 8.04 18.36 -8.75
CA LYS A 29 9.07 18.92 -7.84
C LYS A 29 8.51 19.85 -6.76
N ARG A 30 7.49 20.66 -7.09
CA ARG A 30 6.87 21.60 -6.14
C ARG A 30 5.95 20.89 -5.14
N ILE A 31 5.25 19.85 -5.57
CA ILE A 31 4.34 19.07 -4.72
C ILE A 31 5.13 18.10 -3.81
N VAL A 32 6.18 17.46 -4.33
CA VAL A 32 7.12 16.64 -3.54
C VAL A 32 7.81 17.47 -2.46
N LYS A 33 8.10 18.75 -2.70
CA LYS A 33 8.62 19.67 -1.66
C LYS A 33 7.66 19.87 -0.47
N ALA A 34 6.36 19.66 -0.65
CA ALA A 34 5.35 19.76 0.41
C ALA A 34 5.05 18.41 1.08
N LEU A 35 5.37 17.29 0.43
CA LEU A 35 5.25 15.95 0.99
C LEU A 35 6.42 15.69 1.94
N THR A 36 6.12 15.50 3.22
CA THR A 36 7.14 15.07 4.17
C THR A 36 7.28 13.55 4.16
N LYS A 37 8.50 13.06 4.42
CA LYS A 37 8.75 11.63 4.66
C LYS A 37 7.80 11.06 5.72
N SER A 38 7.51 11.86 6.76
CA SER A 38 6.60 11.47 7.83
C SER A 38 5.17 11.23 7.33
N ASP A 39 4.66 12.04 6.40
CA ASP A 39 3.29 11.88 5.91
C ASP A 39 3.13 10.64 5.04
N VAL A 40 4.16 10.33 4.23
CA VAL A 40 4.19 9.09 3.45
C VAL A 40 4.28 7.87 4.36
N GLU A 41 5.16 7.91 5.37
CA GLU A 41 5.29 6.83 6.37
C GLU A 41 4.00 6.62 7.16
N LYS A 42 3.29 7.68 7.55
CA LYS A 42 1.98 7.59 8.20
C LYS A 42 0.94 6.91 7.31
N ALA A 43 0.88 7.27 6.04
CA ALA A 43 -0.07 6.65 5.11
C ALA A 43 0.23 5.15 4.92
N ILE A 44 1.50 4.78 4.77
CA ILE A 44 1.89 3.35 4.67
C ILE A 44 1.54 2.61 5.96
N LYS A 45 1.85 3.20 7.13
CA LYS A 45 1.54 2.62 8.43
C LYS A 45 0.05 2.40 8.62
N ALA A 46 -0.79 3.34 8.18
CA ALA A 46 -2.23 3.15 8.24
C ALA A 46 -2.72 1.99 7.36
N GLY A 47 -2.14 1.82 6.17
CA GLY A 47 -2.39 0.65 5.32
C GLY A 47 -2.03 -0.66 6.02
N GLU A 48 -0.86 -0.69 6.67
CA GLU A 48 -0.40 -1.84 7.45
C GLU A 48 -1.31 -2.15 8.64
N ASP A 49 -1.64 -1.16 9.45
CA ASP A 49 -2.46 -1.33 10.64
C ASP A 49 -3.88 -1.81 10.27
N ALA A 50 -4.44 -1.31 9.16
CA ALA A 50 -5.76 -1.74 8.67
C ALA A 50 -5.79 -3.21 8.21
N VAL A 51 -4.71 -3.69 7.57
CA VAL A 51 -4.57 -5.10 7.21
C VAL A 51 -4.45 -5.96 8.46
N LYS A 52 -3.60 -5.58 9.42
CA LYS A 52 -3.41 -6.34 10.67
C LYS A 52 -4.70 -6.48 11.45
N GLU A 53 -5.45 -5.39 11.58
CA GLU A 53 -6.70 -5.41 12.34
C GLU A 53 -7.74 -6.31 11.68
N TRP A 54 -7.77 -6.35 10.36
CA TRP A 54 -8.61 -7.28 9.61
C TRP A 54 -8.14 -8.74 9.78
N GLU A 55 -6.83 -9.01 9.70
CA GLU A 55 -6.26 -10.35 9.84
C GLU A 55 -6.52 -10.98 11.23
N LYS A 56 -6.64 -10.18 12.30
CA LYS A 56 -7.02 -10.67 13.63
C LYS A 56 -8.40 -11.34 13.68
N GLN A 57 -9.26 -11.06 12.70
CA GLN A 57 -10.62 -11.60 12.63
C GLN A 57 -10.69 -12.88 11.79
N LEU A 58 -9.57 -13.31 11.21
CA LEU A 58 -9.49 -14.45 10.29
C LEU A 58 -8.94 -15.69 11.00
N GLU A 59 -9.44 -16.85 10.59
CA GLU A 59 -8.80 -18.12 10.92
C GLU A 59 -7.43 -18.21 10.22
N PRO A 60 -6.44 -18.92 10.80
CA PRO A 60 -5.11 -19.01 10.20
C PRO A 60 -5.11 -19.43 8.73
N SER A 61 -5.98 -20.38 8.34
CA SER A 61 -6.12 -20.85 6.95
C SER A 61 -6.61 -19.78 5.96
N GLN A 62 -7.26 -18.74 6.46
CA GLN A 62 -7.76 -17.62 5.68
C GLN A 62 -6.70 -16.52 5.50
N LEU A 63 -5.57 -16.55 6.20
CA LEU A 63 -4.53 -15.53 6.02
C LEU A 63 -3.92 -15.59 4.63
N LEU A 64 -3.60 -14.42 4.06
CA LEU A 64 -3.07 -14.29 2.71
C LEU A 64 -1.83 -15.16 2.48
N PHE A 65 -0.94 -15.20 3.48
CA PHE A 65 0.34 -15.90 3.42
C PHE A 65 0.32 -17.26 4.14
N PHE A 66 -0.84 -17.82 4.45
CA PHE A 66 -0.93 -19.09 5.20
C PHE A 66 -0.17 -20.24 4.52
N HIS A 67 -0.24 -20.31 3.18
CA HIS A 67 0.45 -21.34 2.39
C HIS A 67 1.86 -20.94 1.94
N ALA A 68 2.31 -19.74 2.32
CA ALA A 68 3.64 -19.28 1.97
C ALA A 68 4.70 -20.08 2.76
N PRO A 69 5.85 -20.40 2.13
CA PRO A 69 6.94 -21.07 2.84
C PRO A 69 7.49 -20.17 3.97
N PRO A 70 8.01 -20.74 5.07
CA PRO A 70 8.67 -19.98 6.13
C PRO A 70 9.82 -19.13 5.55
N ASP A 71 10.04 -17.94 6.13
CA ASP A 71 10.93 -16.92 5.55
C ASP A 71 12.35 -17.46 5.32
N GLY A 72 12.77 -17.41 4.04
CA GLY A 72 14.14 -17.62 3.56
C GLY A 72 14.53 -16.50 2.58
N LEU A 73 15.56 -16.71 1.73
CA LEU A 73 16.04 -15.71 0.75
C LEU A 73 14.92 -15.20 -0.22
N HIS A 74 13.88 -16.00 -0.42
CA HIS A 74 12.70 -15.70 -1.24
C HIS A 74 11.38 -15.72 -0.42
N GLY A 75 11.46 -15.44 0.88
CA GLY A 75 10.30 -15.42 1.76
C GLY A 75 9.32 -14.26 1.50
N VAL A 76 8.25 -14.22 2.29
CA VAL A 76 7.18 -13.20 2.23
C VAL A 76 7.78 -11.79 2.35
N LYS A 77 8.80 -11.62 3.19
CA LYS A 77 9.49 -10.32 3.34
C LYS A 77 10.14 -9.84 2.04
N SER A 78 10.89 -10.71 1.37
CA SER A 78 11.58 -10.38 0.10
C SER A 78 10.57 -10.09 -1.00
N PHE A 79 9.52 -10.90 -1.08
CA PHE A 79 8.38 -10.70 -1.96
C PHE A 79 7.71 -9.33 -1.76
N LEU A 80 7.32 -8.98 -0.52
CA LEU A 80 6.67 -7.71 -0.21
C LEU A 80 7.59 -6.52 -0.50
N GLN A 81 8.89 -6.64 -0.19
CA GLN A 81 9.84 -5.60 -0.53
C GLN A 81 9.88 -5.39 -2.05
N GLY A 82 10.00 -6.47 -2.83
CA GLY A 82 9.98 -6.40 -4.29
C GLY A 82 8.70 -5.77 -4.82
N TYR A 83 7.53 -6.17 -4.30
CA TYR A 83 6.24 -5.59 -4.66
C TYR A 83 6.19 -4.08 -4.41
N PHE A 84 6.53 -3.61 -3.21
CA PHE A 84 6.45 -2.18 -2.88
C PHE A 84 7.55 -1.32 -3.54
N THR A 85 8.60 -1.95 -4.09
CA THR A 85 9.60 -1.26 -4.93
C THR A 85 9.31 -1.34 -6.43
N ASN A 86 8.26 -2.06 -6.85
CA ASN A 86 7.88 -2.16 -8.25
C ASN A 86 7.41 -0.79 -8.77
N SER A 87 7.88 -0.38 -9.95
CA SER A 87 7.59 0.94 -10.52
C SER A 87 6.10 1.19 -10.73
N ALA A 88 5.33 0.20 -11.18
CA ALA A 88 3.89 0.33 -11.38
C ALA A 88 3.15 0.50 -10.04
N VAL A 89 3.60 -0.19 -8.99
CA VAL A 89 3.05 -0.04 -7.63
C VAL A 89 3.36 1.34 -7.09
N LEU A 90 4.62 1.78 -7.21
CA LEU A 90 5.04 3.12 -6.80
C LEU A 90 4.24 4.21 -7.52
N GLU A 91 4.01 4.07 -8.82
CA GLU A 91 3.19 5.02 -9.59
C GLU A 91 1.76 5.11 -9.04
N GLN A 92 1.10 3.97 -8.76
CA GLN A 92 -0.25 3.98 -8.21
C GLN A 92 -0.30 4.58 -6.80
N LEU A 93 0.67 4.26 -5.94
CA LEU A 93 0.74 4.82 -4.58
C LEU A 93 1.13 6.30 -4.59
N HIS A 94 1.86 6.77 -5.60
CA HIS A 94 2.23 8.18 -5.73
C HIS A 94 1.05 9.07 -6.13
N LYS A 95 0.11 8.60 -6.96
CA LYS A 95 -1.08 9.37 -7.39
C LYS A 95 -1.78 10.17 -6.28
N PRO A 96 -2.18 9.56 -5.14
CA PRO A 96 -2.83 10.28 -4.06
C PRO A 96 -1.90 11.16 -3.23
N LEU A 97 -0.58 11.08 -3.41
CA LEU A 97 0.34 12.04 -2.80
C LEU A 97 0.36 13.36 -3.59
N ILE A 98 0.13 13.29 -4.91
CA ILE A 98 0.18 14.43 -5.81
C ILE A 98 -1.19 14.89 -6.35
N ASN A 99 -2.28 14.50 -5.69
CA ASN A 99 -3.66 14.85 -6.07
C ASN A 99 -4.10 14.35 -7.46
N GLN A 100 -3.57 13.21 -7.90
CA GLN A 100 -3.96 12.53 -9.14
C GLN A 100 -5.01 11.42 -8.90
N GLY A 101 -5.75 11.49 -7.79
CA GLY A 101 -6.81 10.54 -7.46
C GLY A 101 -6.35 9.31 -6.69
N LYS A 102 -7.22 8.28 -6.67
CA LYS A 102 -7.00 7.04 -5.92
C LYS A 102 -6.04 6.10 -6.67
N PRO A 103 -5.25 5.28 -5.96
CA PRO A 103 -4.51 4.18 -6.57
C PRO A 103 -5.46 3.22 -7.30
N ASP A 104 -5.05 2.74 -8.47
CA ASP A 104 -5.79 1.70 -9.20
C ASP A 104 -5.56 0.32 -8.56
N ARG A 105 -6.63 -0.26 -8.02
CA ARG A 105 -6.57 -1.52 -7.27
C ARG A 105 -6.33 -2.72 -8.18
N ASP A 106 -6.82 -2.70 -9.41
CA ASP A 106 -6.68 -3.83 -10.33
C ASP A 106 -5.23 -3.95 -10.81
N ILE A 107 -4.56 -2.82 -11.01
CA ILE A 107 -3.11 -2.77 -11.27
C ILE A 107 -2.35 -3.33 -10.07
N LEU A 108 -2.67 -2.88 -8.85
CA LEU A 108 -1.99 -3.33 -7.64
C LEU A 108 -2.16 -4.84 -7.39
N ILE A 109 -3.38 -5.37 -7.54
CA ILE A 109 -3.67 -6.81 -7.42
C ILE A 109 -2.89 -7.60 -8.49
N ARG A 110 -2.93 -7.16 -9.76
CA ARG A 110 -2.23 -7.84 -10.85
C ARG A 110 -0.73 -7.92 -10.60
N VAL A 111 -0.10 -6.81 -10.22
CA VAL A 111 1.34 -6.79 -9.93
C VAL A 111 1.68 -7.64 -8.71
N PHE A 112 0.81 -7.67 -7.69
CA PHE A 112 1.01 -8.51 -6.52
C PHE A 112 1.01 -10.00 -6.89
N GLN A 113 0.08 -10.44 -7.75
CA GLN A 113 0.03 -11.81 -8.27
C GLN A 113 1.29 -12.17 -9.07
N GLN A 114 1.68 -11.32 -10.03
CA GLN A 114 2.88 -11.53 -10.85
C GLN A 114 4.15 -11.63 -10.00
N GLN A 115 4.26 -10.77 -8.98
CA GLN A 115 5.40 -10.80 -8.07
C GLN A 115 5.40 -12.08 -7.23
N ALA A 116 4.23 -12.56 -6.82
CA ALA A 116 4.08 -13.78 -6.03
C ALA A 116 4.45 -15.02 -6.85
N GLU A 117 4.03 -15.08 -8.12
CA GLU A 117 4.44 -16.11 -9.06
C GLU A 117 5.97 -16.13 -9.25
N THR A 118 6.57 -14.95 -9.44
CA THR A 118 8.03 -14.80 -9.60
C THR A 118 8.80 -15.30 -8.37
N HIS A 119 8.24 -15.15 -7.17
CA HIS A 119 8.86 -15.56 -5.91
C HIS A 119 8.36 -16.93 -5.41
N ASN A 120 7.53 -17.63 -6.20
CA ASN A 120 6.87 -18.88 -5.83
C ASN A 120 6.14 -18.81 -4.47
N ILE A 121 5.53 -17.66 -4.19
CA ILE A 121 4.72 -17.42 -2.99
C ILE A 121 3.30 -17.91 -3.27
N LYS A 122 2.87 -18.93 -2.52
CA LYS A 122 1.49 -19.42 -2.56
C LYS A 122 0.60 -18.50 -1.73
N LEU A 123 -0.20 -17.70 -2.42
CA LEU A 123 -1.20 -16.81 -1.82
C LEU A 123 -2.54 -17.53 -1.65
N ASN A 124 -3.24 -17.23 -0.56
CA ASN A 124 -4.67 -17.48 -0.48
C ASN A 124 -5.41 -16.48 -1.38
N GLN A 125 -6.02 -16.98 -2.46
CA GLN A 125 -6.66 -16.14 -3.48
C GLN A 125 -7.91 -15.41 -2.95
N ASP A 126 -8.63 -16.01 -2.01
CA ASP A 126 -9.84 -15.41 -1.42
C ASP A 126 -9.48 -14.17 -0.58
N SER A 127 -8.26 -14.14 -0.04
CA SER A 127 -7.77 -13.06 0.82
C SER A 127 -6.98 -11.99 0.09
N LEU A 128 -6.51 -12.25 -1.13
CA LEU A 128 -5.70 -11.31 -1.90
C LEU A 128 -6.42 -9.97 -2.14
N LYS A 129 -7.63 -10.02 -2.69
CA LYS A 129 -8.38 -8.80 -2.98
C LYS A 129 -8.73 -8.03 -1.70
N PRO A 130 -9.32 -8.65 -0.66
CA PRO A 130 -9.56 -7.97 0.61
C PRO A 130 -8.30 -7.33 1.22
N TRP A 131 -7.17 -8.03 1.16
CA TRP A 131 -5.90 -7.54 1.69
C TRP A 131 -5.44 -6.26 0.98
N ILE A 132 -5.41 -6.26 -0.36
CA ILE A 132 -5.00 -5.08 -1.15
C ILE A 132 -5.99 -3.93 -0.94
N GLU A 133 -7.29 -4.20 -0.94
CA GLU A 133 -8.29 -3.16 -0.74
C GLU A 133 -8.19 -2.51 0.64
N ARG A 134 -7.98 -3.30 1.70
CA ARG A 134 -7.78 -2.79 3.06
C ARG A 134 -6.56 -1.88 3.13
N PHE A 135 -5.43 -2.35 2.62
CA PHE A 135 -4.19 -1.57 2.60
C PHE A 135 -4.38 -0.25 1.85
N VAL A 136 -4.86 -0.32 0.60
CA VAL A 136 -4.97 0.85 -0.30
C VAL A 136 -5.98 1.88 0.21
N ASN A 137 -7.10 1.44 0.79
CA ASN A 137 -8.10 2.36 1.30
C ASN A 137 -7.61 3.13 2.51
N ALA A 138 -6.99 2.45 3.48
CA ALA A 138 -6.43 3.11 4.64
C ALA A 138 -5.25 4.02 4.24
N TYR A 139 -4.36 3.53 3.36
CA TYR A 139 -3.30 4.36 2.78
C TYR A 139 -3.86 5.66 2.18
N PHE A 140 -4.86 5.56 1.31
CA PHE A 140 -5.48 6.70 0.66
C PHE A 140 -6.12 7.68 1.66
N GLN A 141 -6.85 7.18 2.65
CA GLN A 141 -7.52 8.00 3.67
C GLN A 141 -6.55 8.84 4.49
N HIS A 142 -5.30 8.41 4.60
CA HIS A 142 -4.25 9.13 5.31
C HIS A 142 -3.36 9.98 4.37
N THR A 143 -3.80 10.22 3.13
CA THR A 143 -3.14 11.17 2.21
C THR A 143 -3.80 12.54 2.20
N VAL A 144 -3.03 13.57 1.86
CA VAL A 144 -3.52 14.97 1.71
C VAL A 144 -4.62 15.05 0.64
N THR A 145 -4.55 14.24 -0.40
CA THR A 145 -5.58 14.18 -1.45
C THR A 145 -6.95 13.80 -0.88
N TYR A 146 -7.02 12.84 0.05
CA TYR A 146 -8.27 12.48 0.70
C TYR A 146 -8.88 13.66 1.47
N LEU A 147 -8.06 14.41 2.21
CA LEU A 147 -8.53 15.61 2.93
C LEU A 147 -9.13 16.65 1.98
N LYS A 148 -8.50 16.90 0.83
CA LYS A 148 -9.05 17.80 -0.19
C LYS A 148 -10.36 17.28 -0.78
N PHE A 149 -10.46 15.97 -1.03
CA PHE A 149 -11.71 15.36 -1.47
C PHE A 149 -12.83 15.55 -0.45
N GLN A 150 -12.55 15.45 0.85
CA GLN A 150 -13.54 15.69 1.91
C GLN A 150 -13.99 17.15 1.94
N VAL A 151 -13.06 18.11 1.86
CA VAL A 151 -13.38 19.55 1.81
C VAL A 151 -14.23 19.87 0.57
N ALA A 152 -13.80 19.47 -0.62
CA ALA A 152 -14.55 19.73 -1.85
C ALA A 152 -15.95 19.10 -1.86
N LYS A 153 -16.09 17.92 -1.24
CA LYS A 153 -17.41 17.28 -1.07
C LYS A 153 -18.30 18.09 -0.11
N GLN A 154 -17.75 18.57 1.00
CA GLN A 154 -18.47 19.40 1.96
C GLN A 154 -18.92 20.71 1.29
N ASP A 155 -18.01 21.41 0.61
CA ASP A 155 -18.31 22.66 -0.13
C ASP A 155 -19.41 22.45 -1.17
N TYR A 156 -19.39 21.32 -1.90
CA TYR A 156 -20.45 20.97 -2.85
C TYR A 156 -21.80 20.70 -2.16
N CYS A 157 -21.79 19.99 -1.04
CA CYS A 157 -22.99 19.74 -0.24
C CYS A 157 -23.61 21.02 0.34
N GLU A 158 -22.80 22.04 0.64
CA GLU A 158 -23.26 23.34 1.15
C GLU A 158 -23.80 24.28 0.06
N GLN A 159 -23.52 23.98 -1.21
CA GLN A 159 -24.00 24.75 -2.37
C GLN A 159 -25.35 24.26 -2.93
N LEU A 160 -25.93 23.20 -2.36
CA LEU A 160 -27.23 22.62 -2.73
C LEU A 160 -28.30 22.96 -1.70
#